data_AF-A0A7V5RZ13-F1
#
_entry.id   AF-A0A7V5RZ13-F1
#
_cell.length_a   1.000
_cell.length_b   1.000
_cell.length_c   1.000
_cell.angle_alpha   90.00
_cell.angle_beta   90.00
_cell.angle_gamma   90.00
#
_symmetry.space_group_name_H-M   'P 1'
#
loop_
_entity.id
_entity.type
_entity.pdbx_description
1 polymer ?
#
loop_
_entity_poly.entity_id
_entity_poly.type
_entity_poly.pdbx_seq_one_letter_code
_entity_poly.pdbx_strand_id
1 'polypeptide(L)' 'MSKILLQPMVEAIEESSLPSAWTGLDLETFSHAKMLRDYQQAALRNARNALWKYYEAFVDYQLGEPLALNEQRKA' A
#
# COMPACT_ATOMS: atom_id res chain seq x y z
N MET A 1 22.17 -10.63 8.63
CA MET A 1 21.35 -10.17 7.48
C MET A 1 20.06 -9.60 8.04
N SER A 2 19.68 -8.39 7.65
CA SER A 2 18.41 -7.79 8.07
C SER A 2 17.25 -8.55 7.42
N LYS A 3 16.28 -9.00 8.22
CA LYS A 3 15.09 -9.68 7.71
C LYS A 3 14.26 -8.69 6.88
N ILE A 4 13.87 -9.07 5.66
CA ILE A 4 12.93 -8.27 4.86
C ILE A 4 11.54 -8.46 5.48
N LEU A 5 11.01 -7.41 6.10
CA LEU A 5 9.71 -7.44 6.78
C LEU A 5 8.58 -6.88 5.93
N LEU A 6 8.88 -5.92 5.05
CA LEU A 6 7.85 -5.18 4.32
C LEU A 6 7.02 -6.09 3.39
N GLN A 7 7.68 -6.92 2.59
CA GLN A 7 7.00 -7.81 1.64
C GLN A 7 5.96 -8.73 2.31
N PRO A 8 6.29 -9.53 3.35
CA PRO A 8 5.28 -10.35 4.02
C PRO A 8 4.19 -9.52 4.72
N MET A 9 4.51 -8.31 5.19
CA MET A 9 3.51 -7.42 5.80
C MET A 9 2.48 -6.91 4.80
N VAL A 10 2.88 -6.61 3.57
CA VAL A 10 1.97 -6.09 2.53
C VAL A 10 1.21 -7.18 1.79
N GLU A 11 1.81 -8.37 1.65
CA GLU A 11 1.17 -9.56 1.07
C GLU A 11 0.13 -10.19 1.99
N ALA A 12 0.22 -9.94 3.31
CA ALA A 12 -0.78 -10.39 4.29
C ALA A 12 -2.05 -9.54 4.33
N ILE A 13 -2.09 -8.41 3.63
CA ILE A 13 -3.27 -7.53 3.57
C ILE A 13 -4.25 -8.09 2.54
N GLU A 14 -5.44 -8.49 2.99
CA GLU A 14 -6.51 -8.95 2.11
C GLU A 14 -7.07 -7.79 1.29
N GLU A 15 -7.23 -7.94 -0.03
CA GLU A 15 -7.75 -6.86 -0.88
C GLU A 15 -9.19 -6.48 -0.53
N SER A 16 -9.98 -7.41 -0.03
CA SER A 16 -11.35 -7.19 0.49
C SER A 16 -11.39 -6.28 1.72
N SER A 17 -10.28 -6.15 2.45
CA SER A 17 -10.17 -5.27 3.63
C SER A 17 -9.90 -3.82 3.27
N LEU A 18 -9.51 -3.54 2.01
CA LEU A 18 -9.18 -2.21 1.55
C LEU A 18 -10.45 -1.43 1.18
N PRO A 19 -10.56 -0.14 1.55
CA PRO A 19 -11.61 0.74 1.05
C PRO A 19 -11.61 0.81 -0.48
N SER A 20 -12.78 1.05 -1.08
CA SER A 20 -12.95 1.12 -2.54
C SER A 20 -12.05 2.15 -3.22
N ALA A 21 -11.72 3.24 -2.52
CA ALA A 21 -10.80 4.26 -2.98
C ALA A 21 -9.39 3.71 -3.30
N TRP A 22 -8.98 2.61 -2.64
CA TRP A 22 -7.68 1.97 -2.85
C TRP A 22 -7.74 0.83 -3.88
N THR A 23 -8.88 0.15 -4.04
CA THR A 23 -9.01 -1.02 -4.92
C THR A 23 -9.45 -0.71 -6.34
N GLY A 24 -9.91 0.52 -6.62
CA GLY A 24 -10.39 0.93 -7.95
C GLY A 24 -9.29 1.19 -9.00
N LEU A 25 -8.01 1.00 -8.68
CA LEU A 25 -6.90 1.24 -9.59
C LEU A 25 -6.72 0.07 -10.57
N ASP A 26 -6.67 0.36 -11.87
CA ASP A 26 -6.20 -0.59 -12.87
C ASP A 26 -4.68 -0.78 -12.71
N LEU A 27 -4.28 -1.99 -12.32
CA LEU A 27 -2.87 -2.35 -12.13
C LEU A 27 -2.29 -3.11 -13.33
N GLU A 28 -3.09 -3.36 -14.36
CA GLU A 28 -2.71 -4.11 -15.56
C GLU A 28 -2.39 -3.16 -16.72
N THR A 29 -3.26 -2.19 -16.99
CA THR A 29 -3.10 -1.30 -18.15
C THR A 29 -2.20 -0.11 -17.82
N PHE A 30 -0.95 -0.15 -18.27
CA PHE A 30 -0.03 0.99 -18.08
C PHE A 30 -0.30 2.13 -19.07
N SER A 31 -0.66 1.80 -20.31
CA SER A 31 -1.02 2.75 -21.36
C SER A 31 -1.84 2.02 -22.43
N HIS A 32 -2.40 2.75 -23.39
CA HIS A 32 -3.17 2.18 -24.50
C HIS A 32 -2.46 1.02 -25.24
N ALA A 33 -1.12 1.01 -25.28
CA ALA A 33 -0.35 0.00 -26.00
C ALA A 33 0.44 -0.95 -25.09
N LYS A 34 0.34 -0.83 -23.76
CA LYS A 34 1.21 -1.57 -22.82
C LYS A 34 0.44 -2.10 -21.63
N MET A 35 0.52 -3.43 -21.48
CA MET A 35 0.04 -4.18 -20.32
C MET A 35 1.22 -4.57 -19.43
N LEU A 36 1.02 -4.50 -18.13
CA LEU A 36 1.99 -4.89 -17.12
C LEU A 36 2.00 -6.41 -16.94
N ARG A 37 3.20 -6.98 -16.81
CA ARG A 37 3.41 -8.38 -16.47
C ARG A 37 2.98 -8.66 -15.04
N ASP A 38 2.64 -9.90 -14.74
CA ASP A 38 2.16 -10.33 -13.41
C ASP A 38 3.04 -9.84 -12.26
N TYR A 39 4.36 -9.92 -12.40
CA TYR A 39 5.31 -9.45 -11.37
C TYR A 39 5.28 -7.93 -11.18
N GLN A 40 5.02 -7.15 -12.24
CA GLN A 40 4.88 -5.70 -12.16
C GLN A 40 3.57 -5.33 -11.49
N GLN A 41 2.48 -6.02 -11.84
CA GLN A 41 1.20 -5.84 -11.17
C GLN A 41 1.31 -6.20 -9.68
N ALA A 42 2.03 -7.27 -9.34
CA ALA A 42 2.28 -7.67 -7.96
C ALA A 42 3.09 -6.60 -7.19
N ALA A 43 4.10 -6.01 -7.83
CA ALA A 43 4.84 -4.90 -7.24
C ALA A 43 3.94 -3.68 -6.97
N LEU A 44 3.04 -3.34 -7.90
CA LEU A 44 2.09 -2.25 -7.70
C LEU A 44 1.05 -2.55 -6.61
N ARG A 45 0.54 -3.79 -6.53
CA ARG A 45 -0.33 -4.23 -5.43
C ARG A 45 0.38 -4.06 -4.08
N ASN A 46 1.63 -4.51 -3.98
CA ASN A 46 2.43 -4.39 -2.77
C ASN A 46 2.71 -2.92 -2.41
N ALA A 47 2.99 -2.08 -3.40
CA ALA A 47 3.18 -0.64 -3.19
C ALA A 47 1.89 0.04 -2.69
N ARG A 48 0.75 -0.23 -3.32
CA ARG A 48 -0.58 0.25 -2.87
C ARG A 48 -0.85 -0.19 -1.43
N ASN A 49 -0.65 -1.47 -1.11
CA ASN A 49 -0.88 -2.00 0.23
C ASN A 49 0.05 -1.33 1.27
N ALA A 50 1.30 -1.06 0.91
CA ALA A 50 2.23 -0.30 1.77
C ALA A 50 1.73 1.13 2.04
N LEU A 51 1.25 1.81 0.99
CA LEU A 51 0.73 3.17 1.10
C LEU A 51 -0.55 3.21 1.94
N TRP A 52 -1.51 2.33 1.69
CA TRP A 52 -2.71 2.22 2.52
C TRP A 52 -2.34 1.93 3.97
N LYS A 53 -1.44 0.96 4.20
CA LYS A 53 -0.99 0.64 5.55
C LYS A 53 -0.41 1.87 6.25
N TYR A 54 0.42 2.65 5.55
CA TYR A 54 1.05 3.85 6.11
C TYR A 54 0.05 4.99 6.40
N TYR A 55 -0.92 5.22 5.51
CA TYR A 55 -1.80 6.39 5.60
C TYR A 55 -3.13 6.14 6.33
N GLU A 56 -3.65 4.91 6.33
CA GLU A 56 -5.05 4.61 6.70
C GLU A 56 -5.18 3.43 7.69
N ALA A 57 -4.26 2.46 7.68
CA ALA A 57 -4.31 1.37 8.67
C ALA A 57 -3.89 1.86 10.08
N PHE A 58 -3.22 3.00 10.13
CA PHE A 58 -2.92 3.74 11.34
C PHE A 58 -3.75 5.02 11.39
N VAL A 59 -3.75 5.74 12.51
CA VAL A 59 -4.50 7.00 12.68
C VAL A 59 -4.31 7.89 11.45
N ASP A 60 -5.40 8.26 10.76
CA ASP A 60 -5.35 9.05 9.53
C ASP A 60 -4.49 10.31 9.69
N TYR A 61 -3.71 10.64 8.65
CA TYR A 61 -3.00 11.92 8.64
C TYR A 61 -3.97 13.10 8.61
N GLN A 62 -3.82 14.01 9.57
CA GLN A 62 -4.52 15.29 9.59
C GLN A 62 -3.52 16.45 9.37
N LEU A 63 -3.89 17.41 8.51
CA LEU A 63 -3.06 18.58 8.26
C LEU A 63 -2.86 19.38 9.56
N GLY A 64 -1.61 19.48 10.01
CA GLY A 64 -1.24 20.21 11.24
C GLY A 64 -1.13 19.34 12.49
N GLU A 65 -1.21 18.02 12.37
CA GLU A 65 -1.06 17.12 13.51
C GLU A 65 0.40 17.05 14.05
N PRO A 66 0.59 16.70 15.34
CA PRO A 66 1.93 16.54 15.92
C PRO A 66 2.74 15.39 15.29
N LEU A 67 4.03 15.62 15.02
CA LEU A 67 4.96 14.62 14.47
C LEU A 67 5.03 13.31 15.29
N ALA A 68 4.70 13.35 16.57
CA ALA A 68 4.67 12.17 17.46
C ALA A 68 3.64 11.11 17.03
N LEU A 69 2.59 11.49 16.29
CA LEU A 69 1.61 10.53 15.76
C LEU A 69 2.22 9.60 14.71
N ASN A 70 3.30 10.02 14.04
CA ASN A 70 4.03 9.15 13.10
C ASN A 70 4.67 7.95 13.78
N GLU A 71 4.97 8.00 15.08
CA GLU A 71 5.50 6.84 15.81
C GLU A 71 4.44 5.75 15.97
N GLN A 72 3.16 6.11 16.11
CA GLN A 72 2.06 5.14 16.14
C GLN A 72 1.82 4.50 14.76
N ARG A 73 2.16 5.21 13.67
CA ARG A 73 2.09 4.67 12.30
C ARG A 73 3.26 3.78 11.90
N LYS A 74 4.32 3.72 12.72
CA LYS A 74 5.50 2.88 12.44
C LYS A 74 5.41 1.50 13.11
N ALA A 75 4.59 1.36 14.16
CA ALA A 75 4.46 0.15 14.97
C ALA A 75 3.67 -0.95 14.26
#